data_AF-A0A834B6K6-F1
#
_entry.id   AF-A0A834B6K6-F1
#
_cell.length_a   1.000
_cell.length_b   1.000
_cell.length_c   1.000
_cell.angle_alpha   90.00
_cell.angle_beta   90.00
_cell.angle_gamma   90.00
#
_symmetry.space_group_name_H-M   'P 1'
#
loop_
_entity.id
_entity.type
_entity.pdbx_description
1 polymer ?
#
loop_
_entity_poly.entity_id
_entity_poly.type
_entity_poly.pdbx_seq_one_letter_code
_entity_poly.pdbx_strand_id
1 'polypeptide(L)'
;MNRNANLFLVALSRLSWVVGVIADANPGEAESRHSNLATVGAASEDWVNAPEFVPGQPYRGRVAPARAEAALQASVTNRGSHGRPLCRYAAIGQCRYGDNCVDLHGDICDLCGLQALHPTDAAQRSLHIRSCIETHEKNMELSFAVQRSKDKVCGICKEVVYDKANLSECRFGILPNCNHTYCLKCIRRWRSDGEFAINIVKSCPECRIMSDFVVPSEFWVEETEEKQKLIQQYKDAMNNKRCYKIRLRDPLAFNVQRSCVSGITQKKMQAQPT
;
A
#
# COMPACT_ATOMS: atom_id res chain seq x y z
N MET A 1 -27.03 27.08 10.23
CA MET A 1 -25.91 27.69 9.47
C MET A 1 -24.62 27.22 10.15
N ASN A 2 -23.46 26.94 9.53
CA ASN A 2 -22.94 27.13 8.16
C ASN A 2 -21.97 25.94 7.89
N ARG A 3 -22.16 25.02 6.94
CA ARG A 3 -21.77 25.03 5.50
C ARG A 3 -20.34 25.55 5.17
N ASN A 4 -19.54 24.62 4.61
CA ASN A 4 -18.38 24.73 3.70
C ASN A 4 -17.01 25.28 4.17
N ALA A 5 -16.02 24.37 4.21
CA ALA A 5 -14.68 24.49 3.58
C ALA A 5 -14.00 23.09 3.55
N ASN A 6 -14.13 22.34 2.45
CA ASN A 6 -13.11 22.07 1.41
C ASN A 6 -11.79 21.43 1.89
N LEU A 7 -11.49 20.17 1.52
CA LEU A 7 -10.97 19.69 0.22
C LEU A 7 -9.54 20.19 -0.11
N PHE A 8 -8.54 19.34 0.12
CA PHE A 8 -7.23 19.16 -0.54
C PHE A 8 -6.55 18.00 0.22
N LEU A 9 -6.01 16.91 -0.35
CA LEU A 9 -5.79 16.50 -1.74
C LEU A 9 -6.05 14.99 -1.90
N VAL A 10 -6.74 14.64 -2.99
CA VAL A 10 -6.57 13.33 -3.67
C VAL A 10 -5.56 13.57 -4.81
N ALA A 11 -4.88 12.49 -5.24
CA ALA A 11 -3.91 12.43 -6.34
C ALA A 11 -2.47 12.88 -6.00
N LEU A 12 -1.66 11.90 -5.58
CA LEU A 12 -0.36 11.68 -6.23
C LEU A 12 -0.48 10.46 -7.12
N SER A 13 -1.05 10.69 -8.30
CA SER A 13 -0.97 9.76 -9.41
C SER A 13 0.49 9.56 -9.82
N ARG A 14 0.82 8.33 -10.19
CA ARG A 14 2.00 7.96 -10.98
C ARG A 14 2.34 9.04 -12.03
N LEU A 15 3.56 9.59 -12.00
CA LEU A 15 4.29 10.13 -13.15
C LEU A 15 5.68 10.63 -12.71
N SER A 16 6.71 9.82 -12.91
CA SER A 16 8.02 10.25 -13.41
C SER A 16 8.92 9.03 -13.63
N TRP A 17 8.93 8.49 -14.85
CA TRP A 17 10.05 7.74 -15.42
C TRP A 17 10.10 8.15 -16.89
N VAL A 18 10.88 9.20 -17.16
CA VAL A 18 11.23 9.62 -18.52
C VAL A 18 12.48 8.85 -18.94
N VAL A 19 12.43 8.29 -20.14
CA VAL A 19 13.53 7.59 -20.79
C VAL A 19 14.76 8.52 -20.94
N GLY A 20 15.91 8.06 -20.45
CA GLY A 20 17.23 8.61 -20.78
C GLY A 20 18.02 7.59 -21.60
N VAL A 21 18.61 8.03 -22.71
CA VAL A 21 19.23 7.16 -23.72
C VAL A 21 20.69 6.84 -23.40
N ILE A 22 21.14 5.68 -23.90
CA ILE A 22 22.50 5.13 -23.83
C ILE A 22 23.55 6.08 -24.42
N ALA A 23 24.71 6.17 -23.77
CA ALA A 23 25.96 6.60 -24.39
C ALA A 23 27.14 5.85 -23.75
N ASP A 24 27.83 5.03 -24.55
CA ASP A 24 29.05 4.32 -24.14
C ASP A 24 30.30 5.23 -24.21
N ALA A 25 31.17 5.14 -23.21
CA ALA A 25 32.60 5.43 -23.35
C ALA A 25 33.38 4.72 -22.23
N ASN A 26 34.38 3.90 -22.61
CA ASN A 26 35.26 3.16 -21.70
C ASN A 26 36.70 3.75 -21.74
N PRO A 27 37.72 3.23 -21.04
CA PRO A 27 38.65 4.09 -20.31
C PRO A 27 40.00 4.33 -21.01
N GLY A 28 40.79 5.26 -20.45
CA GLY A 28 42.19 5.48 -20.82
C GLY A 28 43.06 5.67 -19.58
N GLU A 29 44.17 4.94 -19.51
CA GLU A 29 45.15 4.97 -18.40
C GLU A 29 46.17 6.10 -18.58
N ALA A 30 46.75 6.62 -17.48
CA ALA A 30 48.22 6.74 -17.30
C ALA A 30 48.63 7.57 -16.05
N GLU A 31 49.46 6.91 -15.23
CA GLU A 31 50.43 7.35 -14.22
C GLU A 31 50.66 8.83 -13.82
N SER A 32 50.54 9.03 -12.50
CA SER A 32 51.57 9.49 -11.55
C SER A 32 52.46 10.74 -11.84
N ARG A 33 52.50 11.64 -10.85
CA ARG A 33 53.73 12.20 -10.25
C ARG A 33 53.44 12.81 -8.88
N HIS A 34 54.19 12.39 -7.87
CA HIS A 34 54.09 12.88 -6.48
C HIS A 34 54.84 14.21 -6.28
N SER A 35 54.33 15.07 -5.39
CA SER A 35 55.10 15.57 -4.23
C SER A 35 54.29 16.51 -3.32
N ASN A 36 54.09 16.09 -2.05
CA ASN A 36 54.07 16.87 -0.78
C ASN A 36 53.09 18.08 -0.66
N LEU A 37 52.43 18.44 0.44
CA LEU A 37 52.35 18.07 1.86
C LEU A 37 50.92 18.55 2.34
N ALA A 38 50.30 18.23 3.47
CA ALA A 38 50.73 17.65 4.75
C ALA A 38 49.59 16.82 5.40
N THR A 39 49.79 16.39 6.66
CA THR A 39 48.89 15.48 7.40
C THR A 39 47.96 16.19 8.39
N VAL A 40 46.66 15.91 8.33
CA VAL A 40 45.78 15.82 9.53
C VAL A 40 44.87 14.61 9.34
N GLY A 41 45.11 13.53 10.07
CA GLY A 41 44.32 12.29 9.99
C GLY A 41 43.60 11.99 11.30
N ALA A 42 42.33 11.56 11.21
CA ALA A 42 41.61 10.91 12.29
C ALA A 42 40.46 10.02 11.77
N ALA A 43 40.69 8.70 11.84
CA ALA A 43 39.69 7.63 11.93
C ALA A 43 38.59 7.50 10.84
N SER A 44 38.93 6.75 9.78
CA SER A 44 37.97 5.90 9.07
C SER A 44 37.93 4.49 9.69
N GLU A 45 36.91 3.69 9.32
CA GLU A 45 36.83 2.22 9.46
C GLU A 45 36.69 1.62 10.89
N ASP A 46 35.44 1.38 11.33
CA ASP A 46 35.15 0.37 12.37
C ASP A 46 33.72 -0.24 12.27
N TRP A 47 33.13 -0.28 11.06
CA TRP A 47 31.79 -0.85 10.82
C TRP A 47 31.76 -2.39 10.83
N VAL A 48 32.94 -3.02 10.74
CA VAL A 48 33.09 -4.48 10.60
C VAL A 48 33.09 -5.21 11.96
N ASN A 49 33.18 -4.47 13.07
CA ASN A 49 33.28 -5.00 14.44
C ASN A 49 32.08 -4.62 15.34
N ALA A 50 30.88 -4.50 14.77
CA ALA A 50 29.66 -4.35 15.56
C ALA A 50 29.37 -5.65 16.35
N PRO A 51 29.21 -5.60 17.69
CA PRO A 51 28.95 -6.80 18.47
C PRO A 51 27.58 -7.42 18.15
N GLU A 52 27.55 -8.73 17.99
CA GLU A 52 26.34 -9.49 17.63
C GLU A 52 25.24 -9.37 18.70
N PHE A 53 23.99 -9.20 18.26
CA PHE A 53 22.85 -9.00 19.15
C PHE A 53 22.36 -10.33 19.73
N VAL A 54 22.51 -10.51 21.05
CA VAL A 54 22.02 -11.69 21.79
C VAL A 54 20.75 -11.33 22.58
N PRO A 55 19.59 -11.92 22.25
CA PRO A 55 18.35 -11.70 22.99
C PRO A 55 18.47 -12.10 24.47
N GLY A 56 17.97 -11.23 25.36
CA GLY A 56 17.92 -11.48 26.81
C GLY A 56 19.04 -10.86 27.64
N GLN A 57 20.06 -10.24 27.02
CA GLN A 57 21.10 -9.47 27.73
C GLN A 57 20.79 -7.96 27.74
N PRO A 58 21.08 -7.22 28.84
CA PRO A 58 20.99 -5.77 28.85
C PRO A 58 22.05 -5.15 27.93
N TYR A 59 21.62 -4.34 26.96
CA TYR A 59 22.53 -3.69 26.01
C TYR A 59 23.54 -2.77 26.71
N ARG A 60 24.83 -3.09 26.57
CA ARG A 60 25.97 -2.29 27.07
C ARG A 60 26.67 -1.61 25.89
N GLY A 61 26.04 -0.58 25.33
CA GLY A 61 26.66 0.27 24.31
C GLY A 61 27.93 0.95 24.81
N ARG A 62 28.87 1.24 23.90
CA ARG A 62 30.12 1.96 24.20
C ARG A 62 29.78 3.38 24.68
N VAL A 63 29.97 3.65 25.97
CA VAL A 63 29.88 5.01 26.52
C VAL A 63 31.09 5.80 26.07
N ALA A 64 30.89 6.78 25.19
CA ALA A 64 31.92 7.78 24.90
C ALA A 64 32.20 8.60 26.17
N PRO A 65 33.47 8.92 26.51
CA PRO A 65 33.78 9.67 27.71
C PRO A 65 33.15 11.06 27.65
N ALA A 66 32.41 11.42 28.69
CA ALA A 66 31.73 12.70 28.77
C ALA A 66 32.74 13.86 28.83
N ARG A 67 32.81 14.64 27.75
CA ARG A 67 33.49 15.95 27.76
C ARG A 67 32.66 16.90 28.61
N ALA A 68 33.24 17.38 29.71
CA ALA A 68 32.59 18.40 30.54
C ALA A 68 32.57 19.73 29.77
N GLU A 69 31.38 20.24 29.49
CA GLU A 69 31.19 21.61 29.00
C GLU A 69 30.39 22.42 30.00
N ALA A 70 30.86 23.66 30.25
CA ALA A 70 30.39 24.49 31.34
C ALA A 70 28.97 25.00 31.11
N ALA A 71 28.23 25.18 32.22
CA ALA A 71 26.87 25.68 32.20
C ALA A 71 26.80 27.14 31.72
N LEU A 72 26.50 27.34 30.43
CA LEU A 72 26.05 28.63 29.93
C LEU A 72 24.54 28.75 30.18
N GLN A 73 24.15 29.59 31.15
CA GLN A 73 22.75 29.85 31.45
C GLN A 73 22.09 30.67 30.34
N ALA A 74 21.56 30.00 29.32
CA ALA A 74 20.64 30.61 28.37
C ALA A 74 19.27 30.81 29.04
N SER A 75 19.02 32.03 29.54
CA SER A 75 17.77 32.44 30.17
C SER A 75 16.64 32.61 29.13
N VAL A 76 16.14 31.49 28.58
CA VAL A 76 14.97 31.50 27.72
C VAL A 76 13.74 31.85 28.56
N THR A 77 13.20 33.06 28.36
CA THR A 77 11.95 33.49 29.01
C THR A 77 10.83 32.51 28.67
N ASN A 78 10.30 31.81 29.67
CA ASN A 78 9.12 30.97 29.55
C ASN A 78 7.85 31.83 29.34
N ARG A 79 7.72 32.39 28.12
CA ARG A 79 6.45 32.91 27.61
C ARG A 79 5.68 31.68 27.14
N GLY A 80 4.60 31.37 27.84
CA GLY A 80 3.96 30.06 27.81
C GLY A 80 3.76 29.49 26.40
N SER A 81 4.23 28.27 26.19
CA SER A 81 3.99 27.46 24.99
C SER A 81 2.55 26.92 24.94
N HIS A 82 1.59 27.80 25.20
CA HIS A 82 0.16 27.56 25.29
C HIS A 82 -0.56 28.47 24.28
N GLY A 83 -0.46 28.13 22.98
CA GLY A 83 -1.23 28.83 21.94
C GLY A 83 -0.57 29.03 20.57
N ARG A 84 0.72 28.72 20.38
CA ARG A 84 1.32 28.72 19.02
C ARG A 84 0.94 27.40 18.31
N PRO A 85 0.34 27.45 17.10
CA PRO A 85 -0.01 26.24 16.37
C PRO A 85 1.22 25.53 15.80
N LEU A 86 1.09 24.23 15.50
CA LEU A 86 2.09 23.48 14.74
C LEU A 86 2.19 24.02 13.30
N CYS A 87 3.43 24.16 12.82
CA CYS A 87 3.73 24.51 11.44
C CYS A 87 3.26 23.40 10.51
N ARG A 88 2.24 23.70 9.70
CA ARG A 88 1.68 22.74 8.73
C ARG A 88 2.72 22.21 7.75
N TYR A 89 3.69 23.03 7.36
CA TYR A 89 4.72 22.66 6.40
C TYR A 89 5.79 21.75 7.02
N ALA A 90 6.20 21.99 8.27
CA ALA A 90 7.11 21.11 9.00
C ALA A 90 6.46 19.76 9.32
N ALA A 91 5.17 19.77 9.71
CA ALA A 91 4.39 18.55 9.98
C ALA A 91 4.15 17.66 8.75
N ILE A 92 4.39 18.16 7.54
CA ILE A 92 4.32 17.42 6.27
C ILE A 92 5.74 17.11 5.71
N GLY A 93 6.80 17.62 6.36
CA GLY A 93 8.19 17.21 6.14
C GLY A 93 9.15 18.29 5.64
N GLN A 94 8.67 19.43 5.13
CA GLN A 94 9.58 20.50 4.70
C GLN A 94 8.97 21.90 4.83
N CYS A 95 9.51 22.67 5.79
CA CYS A 95 9.23 24.09 5.96
C CYS A 95 10.33 24.93 5.32
N ARG A 96 9.99 25.84 4.41
CA ARG A 96 10.95 26.75 3.74
C ARG A 96 11.60 27.77 4.67
N TYR A 97 11.01 28.01 5.84
CA TYR A 97 11.46 29.02 6.79
C TYR A 97 12.48 28.48 7.80
N GLY A 98 12.67 27.16 7.88
CA GLY A 98 13.55 26.54 8.87
C GLY A 98 13.23 27.01 10.29
N ASP A 99 14.27 27.26 11.08
CA ASP A 99 14.14 27.71 12.48
C ASP A 99 13.55 29.13 12.63
N ASN A 100 13.44 29.88 11.53
CA ASN A 100 12.79 31.20 11.50
C ASN A 100 11.27 31.12 11.30
N CYS A 101 10.65 29.94 11.43
CA CYS A 101 9.20 29.81 11.25
C CYS A 101 8.39 30.47 12.37
N VAL A 102 7.30 31.14 11.98
CA VAL A 102 6.34 31.79 12.90
C VAL A 102 5.49 30.75 13.65
N ASP A 103 5.27 29.58 13.05
CA ASP A 103 4.56 28.46 13.66
C ASP A 103 5.55 27.48 14.32
N LEU A 104 5.09 26.71 15.30
CA LEU A 104 5.93 25.80 16.06
C LEU A 104 6.30 24.57 15.21
N HIS A 105 7.59 24.32 15.03
CA HIS A 105 8.08 23.03 14.53
C HIS A 105 7.96 22.01 15.65
N GLY A 106 7.20 20.94 15.42
CA GLY A 106 6.92 19.91 16.42
C GLY A 106 8.10 18.95 16.63
N ASP A 107 8.00 18.11 17.65
CA ASP A 107 8.91 16.99 17.79
C ASP A 107 8.70 15.98 16.64
N ILE A 108 9.75 15.24 16.34
CA ILE A 108 9.76 14.19 15.32
C ILE A 108 8.94 12.99 15.82
N CYS A 109 8.10 12.42 14.95
CA CYS A 109 7.46 11.12 15.20
C CYS A 109 8.33 9.97 14.67
N ASP A 110 8.65 9.00 15.52
CA ASP A 110 9.54 7.87 15.20
C ASP A 110 9.06 7.00 14.03
N LEU A 111 7.75 6.96 13.77
CA LEU A 111 7.15 6.13 12.71
C LEU A 111 7.16 6.78 11.32
N CYS A 112 7.13 8.12 11.22
CA CYS A 112 7.06 8.83 9.94
C CYS A 112 8.22 9.81 9.70
N GLY A 113 9.06 10.09 10.71
CA GLY A 113 10.17 11.03 10.63
C GLY A 113 9.74 12.51 10.52
N LEU A 114 8.45 12.82 10.62
CA LEU A 114 7.92 14.18 10.45
C LEU A 114 7.82 14.93 11.78
N GLN A 115 8.02 16.26 11.74
CA GLN A 115 7.89 17.19 12.88
C GLN A 115 6.42 17.47 13.21
N ALA A 116 5.66 16.40 13.49
CA ALA A 116 4.21 16.39 13.55
C ALA A 116 3.65 16.23 14.98
N LEU A 117 4.50 16.09 16.00
CA LEU A 117 4.09 15.94 17.40
C LEU A 117 4.19 17.28 18.14
N HIS A 118 3.12 17.72 18.81
CA HIS A 118 3.19 18.93 19.64
C HIS A 118 3.97 18.65 20.94
N PRO A 119 4.96 19.48 21.33
CA PRO A 119 5.76 19.25 22.55
C PRO A 119 4.93 19.26 23.84
N THR A 120 3.91 20.13 23.92
CA THR A 120 3.07 20.31 25.12
C THR A 120 1.62 19.80 25.01
N ASP A 121 1.17 19.34 23.85
CA ASP A 121 -0.22 18.86 23.66
C ASP A 121 -0.24 17.33 23.51
N ALA A 122 -0.47 16.66 24.65
CA ALA A 122 -0.58 15.22 24.72
C ALA A 122 -1.79 14.65 23.95
N ALA A 123 -2.87 15.42 23.79
CA ALA A 123 -4.04 14.98 23.05
C ALA A 123 -3.71 14.90 21.55
N GLN A 124 -3.17 15.98 20.97
CA GLN A 124 -2.69 15.99 19.59
C GLN A 124 -1.63 14.91 19.35
N ARG A 125 -0.67 14.74 20.27
CA ARG A 125 0.38 13.74 20.18
C ARG A 125 -0.19 12.32 20.12
N SER A 126 -1.13 11.99 21.00
CA SER A 126 -1.78 10.67 21.03
C SER A 126 -2.65 10.40 19.79
N LEU A 127 -3.30 11.44 19.24
CA LEU A 127 -4.09 11.36 18.02
C LEU A 127 -3.19 11.09 16.81
N HIS A 128 -2.07 11.81 16.68
CA HIS A 128 -1.09 11.59 15.62
C HIS A 128 -0.50 10.17 15.71
N ILE A 129 0.00 9.76 16.88
CA ILE A 129 0.63 8.44 17.05
C ILE A 129 -0.33 7.32 16.62
N ARG A 130 -1.59 7.35 17.07
CA ARG A 130 -2.60 6.35 16.68
C ARG A 130 -2.84 6.34 15.17
N SER A 131 -3.04 7.51 14.56
CA SER A 131 -3.27 7.62 13.11
C SER A 131 -2.04 7.23 12.29
N CYS A 132 -0.84 7.47 12.80
CA CYS A 132 0.42 7.14 12.15
C CYS A 132 0.67 5.62 12.18
N ILE A 133 0.42 4.96 13.32
CA ILE A 133 0.46 3.49 13.43
C ILE A 133 -0.52 2.87 12.44
N GLU A 134 -1.80 3.29 12.46
CA GLU A 134 -2.84 2.76 11.56
C GLU A 134 -2.49 2.97 10.06
N THR A 135 -1.86 4.09 9.72
CA THR A 135 -1.39 4.36 8.35
C THR A 135 -0.19 3.49 7.99
N HIS A 136 0.75 3.29 8.91
CA HIS A 136 1.93 2.45 8.72
C HIS A 136 1.54 0.97 8.53
N GLU A 137 0.63 0.45 9.36
CA GLU A 137 0.10 -0.91 9.25
C GLU A 137 -0.55 -1.15 7.88
N LYS A 138 -1.41 -0.23 7.41
CA LYS A 138 -2.05 -0.32 6.07
C LYS A 138 -1.03 -0.24 4.93
N ASN A 139 -0.01 0.62 5.05
CA ASN A 139 1.05 0.71 4.06
C ASN A 139 1.91 -0.56 4.01
N MET A 140 2.12 -1.21 5.17
CA MET A 140 2.82 -2.49 5.27
C MET A 140 2.01 -3.62 4.62
N GLU A 141 0.72 -3.75 4.94
CA GLU A 141 -0.21 -4.70 4.31
C GLU A 141 -0.25 -4.52 2.78
N LEU A 142 -0.38 -3.27 2.32
CA LEU A 142 -0.37 -2.92 0.89
C LEU A 142 0.96 -3.33 0.22
N SER A 143 2.09 -3.14 0.91
CA SER A 143 3.41 -3.50 0.37
C SER A 143 3.55 -5.01 0.16
N PHE A 144 3.08 -5.82 1.12
CA PHE A 144 3.02 -7.28 0.96
C PHE A 144 2.06 -7.71 -0.16
N ALA A 145 0.89 -7.07 -0.27
CA ALA A 145 -0.06 -7.33 -1.35
C ALA A 145 0.52 -7.01 -2.73
N VAL A 146 1.23 -5.89 -2.89
CA VAL A 146 1.95 -5.51 -4.12
C VAL A 146 3.04 -6.53 -4.45
N GLN A 147 3.91 -6.86 -3.49
CA GLN A 147 5.03 -7.79 -3.69
C GLN A 147 4.54 -9.15 -4.18
N ARG A 148 3.49 -9.70 -3.57
CA ARG A 148 2.87 -10.98 -3.94
C ARG A 148 2.14 -10.94 -5.29
N SER A 149 1.77 -9.74 -5.77
CA SER A 149 1.07 -9.53 -7.05
C SER A 149 2.00 -9.28 -8.23
N LYS A 150 3.19 -8.74 -7.97
CA LYS A 150 4.10 -8.17 -8.98
C LYS A 150 4.36 -9.14 -10.14
N ASP A 151 4.81 -10.35 -9.84
CA ASP A 151 5.31 -11.30 -10.84
C ASP A 151 4.23 -12.24 -11.40
N LYS A 152 2.94 -11.92 -11.23
CA LYS A 152 1.82 -12.81 -11.58
C LYS A 152 1.41 -12.67 -13.04
N VAL A 153 1.82 -13.67 -13.84
CA VAL A 153 1.54 -13.80 -15.28
C VAL A 153 0.13 -14.31 -15.55
N CYS A 154 -0.54 -13.76 -16.57
CA CYS A 154 -1.86 -14.23 -17.01
C CYS A 154 -1.78 -15.50 -17.86
N GLY A 155 -2.53 -16.55 -17.49
CA GLY A 155 -2.61 -17.80 -18.24
C GLY A 155 -3.13 -17.70 -19.68
N ILE A 156 -3.85 -16.62 -20.04
CA ILE A 156 -4.39 -16.38 -21.39
C ILE A 156 -3.42 -15.55 -22.24
N CYS A 157 -3.12 -14.30 -21.84
CA CYS A 157 -2.30 -13.39 -22.65
C CYS A 157 -0.78 -13.51 -22.42
N LYS A 158 -0.35 -14.32 -21.43
CA LYS A 158 1.06 -14.59 -21.06
C LYS A 158 1.88 -13.36 -20.62
N GLU A 159 1.23 -12.22 -20.42
CA GLU A 159 1.83 -11.01 -19.83
C GLU A 159 1.70 -11.02 -18.30
N VAL A 160 2.65 -10.38 -17.62
CA VAL A 160 2.53 -9.99 -16.20
C VAL A 160 1.34 -9.04 -16.05
N VAL A 161 0.41 -9.33 -15.14
CA VAL A 161 -0.83 -8.54 -15.00
C VAL A 161 -0.55 -7.17 -14.39
N TYR A 162 0.32 -7.10 -13.37
CA TYR A 162 0.57 -5.87 -12.62
C TYR A 162 1.29 -4.79 -13.45
N ASP A 163 2.22 -5.21 -14.32
CA ASP A 163 3.09 -4.34 -15.12
C ASP A 163 2.44 -3.80 -16.41
N LYS A 164 1.17 -4.12 -16.67
CA LYS A 164 0.45 -3.61 -17.85
C LYS A 164 0.44 -2.08 -17.88
N ALA A 165 0.72 -1.51 -19.05
CA ALA A 165 0.77 -0.05 -19.23
C ALA A 165 -0.55 0.66 -18.86
N ASN A 166 -1.68 -0.02 -19.08
CA ASN A 166 -3.01 0.49 -18.76
C ASN A 166 -3.43 0.08 -17.34
N LEU A 167 -3.55 1.04 -16.41
CA LEU A 167 -4.08 0.84 -15.05
C LEU A 167 -5.42 0.08 -14.99
N SER A 168 -6.29 0.27 -15.99
CA SER A 168 -7.57 -0.45 -16.08
C SER A 168 -7.42 -1.96 -16.37
N GLU A 169 -6.23 -2.40 -16.78
CA GLU A 169 -5.87 -3.77 -17.11
C GLU A 169 -5.02 -4.46 -16.03
N CYS A 170 -4.38 -3.68 -15.15
CA CYS A 170 -3.64 -4.11 -13.96
C CYS A 170 -4.51 -4.77 -12.88
N ARG A 171 -5.61 -5.42 -13.28
CA ARG A 171 -6.61 -6.01 -12.39
C ARG A 171 -6.71 -7.51 -12.64
N PHE A 172 -6.66 -8.27 -11.56
CA PHE A 172 -6.83 -9.71 -11.59
C PHE A 172 -8.31 -10.08 -11.70
N GLY A 173 -8.61 -11.07 -12.54
CA GLY A 173 -9.90 -11.74 -12.59
C GLY A 173 -9.81 -13.08 -11.87
N ILE A 174 -10.13 -13.08 -10.57
CA ILE A 174 -10.01 -14.25 -9.69
C ILE A 174 -11.24 -15.14 -9.86
N LEU A 175 -11.03 -16.44 -10.09
CA LEU A 175 -12.07 -17.46 -10.09
C LEU A 175 -12.21 -18.03 -8.67
N PRO A 176 -13.44 -18.22 -8.13
CA PRO A 176 -13.61 -18.74 -6.78
C PRO A 176 -13.02 -20.15 -6.60
N ASN A 177 -13.22 -21.04 -7.58
CA ASN A 177 -13.00 -22.47 -7.43
C ASN A 177 -11.62 -22.98 -7.91
N CYS A 178 -10.71 -22.09 -8.34
CA CYS A 178 -9.35 -22.46 -8.73
C CYS A 178 -8.36 -21.28 -8.58
N ASN A 179 -7.05 -21.55 -8.54
CA ASN A 179 -6.01 -20.54 -8.27
C ASN A 179 -5.24 -20.12 -9.55
N HIS A 180 -5.85 -20.21 -10.73
CA HIS A 180 -5.22 -19.80 -11.99
C HIS A 180 -5.31 -18.29 -12.19
N THR A 181 -4.22 -17.68 -12.64
CA THR A 181 -4.02 -16.23 -12.75
C THR A 181 -4.53 -15.69 -14.08
N TYR A 182 -5.48 -14.75 -14.05
CA TYR A 182 -5.97 -14.08 -15.26
C TYR A 182 -6.05 -12.57 -15.12
N CYS A 183 -5.74 -11.86 -16.22
CA CYS A 183 -6.11 -10.45 -16.35
C CYS A 183 -7.63 -10.32 -16.47
N LEU A 184 -8.22 -9.28 -15.87
CA LEU A 184 -9.67 -9.12 -15.82
C LEU A 184 -10.31 -8.99 -17.21
N LYS A 185 -9.63 -8.34 -18.18
CA LYS A 185 -10.09 -8.28 -19.58
C LYS A 185 -10.08 -9.67 -20.24
N CYS A 186 -9.04 -10.45 -19.98
CA CYS A 186 -8.79 -11.76 -20.56
C CYS A 186 -9.92 -12.75 -20.21
N ILE A 187 -10.20 -12.93 -18.91
CA ILE A 187 -11.23 -13.87 -18.45
C ILE A 187 -12.66 -13.40 -18.76
N ARG A 188 -12.87 -12.08 -18.92
CA ARG A 188 -14.16 -11.53 -19.39
C ARG A 188 -14.41 -11.85 -20.86
N ARG A 189 -13.39 -11.78 -21.71
CA ARG A 189 -13.48 -12.16 -23.14
C ARG A 189 -13.85 -13.64 -23.26
N TRP A 190 -13.06 -14.52 -22.63
CA TRP A 190 -13.34 -15.97 -22.55
C TRP A 190 -14.78 -16.31 -22.11
N ARG A 191 -15.33 -15.55 -21.15
CA ARG A 191 -16.71 -15.72 -20.65
C ARG A 191 -17.80 -15.13 -21.54
N SER A 192 -17.41 -14.35 -22.55
CA SER A 192 -18.29 -13.62 -23.47
C SER A 192 -18.25 -14.18 -24.90
N ASP A 193 -17.24 -15.01 -25.22
CA ASP A 193 -17.10 -15.71 -26.49
C ASP A 193 -18.20 -16.79 -26.63
N GLY A 194 -19.33 -16.40 -27.24
CA GLY A 194 -20.55 -17.22 -27.34
C GLY A 194 -20.47 -18.43 -28.29
N GLU A 195 -19.31 -18.68 -28.87
CA GLU A 195 -19.05 -19.79 -29.80
C GLU A 195 -18.89 -21.14 -29.06
N PHE A 196 -18.55 -21.10 -27.77
CA PHE A 196 -18.42 -22.28 -26.92
C PHE A 196 -19.65 -22.49 -26.03
N ALA A 197 -19.96 -23.74 -25.74
CA ALA A 197 -21.05 -24.10 -24.84
C ALA A 197 -20.89 -23.49 -23.43
N ILE A 198 -22.02 -23.18 -22.77
CA ILE A 198 -22.08 -22.40 -21.51
C ILE A 198 -21.21 -22.99 -20.39
N ASN A 199 -21.07 -24.31 -20.36
CA ASN A 199 -20.20 -25.05 -19.42
C ASN A 199 -18.70 -24.78 -19.65
N ILE A 200 -18.27 -24.57 -20.89
CA ILE A 200 -16.87 -24.29 -21.25
C ILE A 200 -16.52 -22.84 -20.88
N VAL A 201 -17.32 -21.86 -21.31
CA VAL A 201 -17.05 -20.43 -21.04
C VAL A 201 -17.10 -20.09 -19.55
N LYS A 202 -17.94 -20.78 -18.76
CA LYS A 202 -17.98 -20.66 -17.30
C LYS A 202 -16.89 -21.46 -16.57
N SER A 203 -16.12 -22.28 -17.28
CA SER A 203 -15.01 -23.03 -16.70
C SER A 203 -13.70 -22.23 -16.76
N CYS A 204 -12.76 -22.61 -15.89
CA CYS A 204 -11.38 -22.15 -15.95
C CYS A 204 -10.72 -22.60 -17.28
N PRO A 205 -10.08 -21.70 -18.06
CA PRO A 205 -9.35 -22.08 -19.28
C PRO A 205 -8.34 -23.21 -19.10
N GLU A 206 -7.64 -23.24 -17.95
CA GLU A 206 -6.58 -24.23 -17.67
C GLU A 206 -7.14 -25.52 -17.07
N CYS A 207 -7.76 -25.46 -15.89
CA CYS A 207 -8.19 -26.67 -15.17
C CYS A 207 -9.65 -27.11 -15.41
N ARG A 208 -10.41 -26.36 -16.22
CA ARG A 208 -11.83 -26.61 -16.53
C ARG A 208 -12.78 -26.74 -15.33
N ILE A 209 -12.34 -26.34 -14.12
CA ILE A 209 -13.22 -26.23 -12.95
C ILE A 209 -14.24 -25.11 -13.22
N MET A 210 -15.52 -25.46 -13.11
CA MET A 210 -16.64 -24.53 -13.28
C MET A 210 -16.68 -23.48 -12.17
N SER A 211 -16.98 -22.24 -12.53
CA SER A 211 -17.16 -21.13 -11.58
C SER A 211 -18.12 -20.08 -12.16
N ASP A 212 -19.17 -19.74 -11.44
CA ASP A 212 -20.28 -18.96 -12.01
C ASP A 212 -19.97 -17.48 -12.24
N PHE A 213 -19.05 -16.91 -11.47
CA PHE A 213 -18.68 -15.50 -11.52
C PHE A 213 -17.17 -15.30 -11.40
N VAL A 214 -16.72 -14.10 -11.76
CA VAL A 214 -15.33 -13.63 -11.62
C VAL A 214 -15.30 -12.51 -10.58
N VAL A 215 -14.35 -12.57 -9.66
CA VAL A 215 -14.09 -11.52 -8.67
C VAL A 215 -12.97 -10.60 -9.21
N PRO A 216 -13.23 -9.31 -9.44
CA PRO A 216 -12.22 -8.38 -9.94
C PRO A 216 -11.42 -7.76 -8.78
N SER A 217 -10.13 -8.09 -8.68
CA SER A 217 -9.21 -7.57 -7.66
C SER A 217 -8.13 -6.66 -8.28
N GLU A 218 -7.48 -5.84 -7.45
CA GLU A 218 -6.27 -5.08 -7.81
C GLU A 218 -5.01 -5.90 -7.48
N PHE A 219 -5.03 -6.62 -6.35
CA PHE A 219 -3.94 -7.50 -5.91
C PHE A 219 -4.31 -8.97 -6.09
N TRP A 220 -3.28 -9.81 -6.28
CA TRP A 220 -3.40 -11.25 -6.35
C TRP A 220 -3.43 -11.87 -4.95
N VAL A 221 -4.24 -12.91 -4.79
CA VAL A 221 -4.48 -13.60 -3.51
C VAL A 221 -4.31 -15.09 -3.73
N GLU A 222 -3.32 -15.67 -3.07
CA GLU A 222 -3.00 -17.11 -3.14
C GLU A 222 -3.64 -17.90 -2.00
N GLU A 223 -3.72 -17.29 -0.83
CA GLU A 223 -4.20 -17.95 0.38
C GLU A 223 -5.71 -18.20 0.31
N THR A 224 -6.11 -19.41 0.64
CA THR A 224 -7.51 -19.86 0.58
C THR A 224 -8.43 -19.01 1.47
N GLU A 225 -7.99 -18.62 2.66
CA GLU A 225 -8.79 -17.81 3.58
C GLU A 225 -9.01 -16.38 3.10
N GLU A 226 -7.94 -15.67 2.72
CA GLU A 226 -8.03 -14.33 2.12
C GLU A 226 -8.90 -14.35 0.87
N LYS A 227 -8.75 -15.38 0.03
CA LYS A 227 -9.54 -15.57 -1.19
C LYS A 227 -11.02 -15.73 -0.85
N GLN A 228 -11.36 -16.51 0.18
CA GLN A 228 -12.74 -16.66 0.66
C GLN A 228 -13.29 -15.34 1.21
N LYS A 229 -12.51 -14.60 2.00
CA LYS A 229 -12.87 -13.25 2.51
C LYS A 229 -13.17 -12.30 1.34
N LEU A 230 -12.31 -12.25 0.32
CA LEU A 230 -12.50 -11.43 -0.89
C LEU A 230 -13.75 -11.84 -1.69
N ILE A 231 -13.98 -13.14 -1.87
CA ILE A 231 -15.19 -13.66 -2.54
C ILE A 231 -16.45 -13.24 -1.77
N GLN A 232 -16.42 -13.31 -0.43
CA GLN A 232 -17.56 -12.96 0.40
C GLN A 232 -17.85 -11.45 0.35
N GLN A 233 -16.84 -10.60 0.54
CA GLN A 233 -16.95 -9.15 0.37
C GLN A 233 -17.51 -8.78 -1.01
N TYR A 234 -17.09 -9.47 -2.08
CA TYR A 234 -17.62 -9.25 -3.42
C TYR A 234 -19.11 -9.65 -3.54
N LYS A 235 -19.51 -10.79 -2.96
CA LYS A 235 -20.92 -11.21 -2.92
C LYS A 235 -21.78 -10.19 -2.18
N ASP A 236 -21.33 -9.72 -1.02
CA ASP A 236 -22.08 -8.75 -0.19
C ASP A 236 -22.19 -7.38 -0.88
N ALA A 237 -21.10 -6.91 -1.49
CA ALA A 237 -21.08 -5.69 -2.30
C ALA A 237 -21.95 -5.78 -3.57
N MET A 238 -22.20 -6.99 -4.09
CA MET A 238 -23.15 -7.21 -5.20
C MET A 238 -24.59 -7.39 -4.72
N ASN A 239 -24.80 -7.98 -3.54
CA ASN A 239 -26.13 -8.14 -2.94
C ASN A 239 -26.74 -6.79 -2.52
N ASN A 240 -25.91 -5.85 -2.05
CA ASN A 240 -26.34 -4.49 -1.70
C ASN A 240 -26.65 -3.62 -2.95
N LYS A 241 -26.20 -4.01 -4.15
CA LYS A 241 -26.46 -3.27 -5.39
C LYS A 241 -27.81 -3.67 -5.97
N ARG A 242 -28.69 -2.68 -6.16
CA ARG A 242 -30.00 -2.88 -6.80
C ARG A 242 -29.81 -3.45 -8.22
N CYS A 243 -30.37 -4.63 -8.48
CA CYS A 243 -30.26 -5.27 -9.78
C CYS A 243 -31.04 -4.50 -10.85
N TYR A 244 -30.33 -3.91 -11.81
CA TYR A 244 -30.93 -3.11 -12.89
C TYR A 244 -31.92 -3.91 -13.76
N LYS A 245 -31.76 -5.23 -13.84
CA LYS A 245 -32.52 -6.12 -14.74
C LYS A 245 -33.88 -6.58 -14.17
N ILE A 246 -34.16 -6.35 -12.88
CA ILE A 246 -35.44 -6.71 -12.25
C ILE A 246 -36.53 -5.65 -12.51
N ARG A 247 -36.16 -4.44 -12.97
CA ARG A 247 -37.09 -3.29 -13.08
C ARG A 247 -38.14 -3.37 -14.21
N LEU A 248 -38.23 -4.50 -14.93
CA LEU A 248 -39.14 -4.70 -16.07
C LEU A 248 -40.17 -5.84 -15.89
N ARG A 249 -40.32 -6.40 -14.67
CA ARG A 249 -41.49 -7.23 -14.31
C ARG A 249 -42.02 -6.86 -12.92
N ASP A 250 -43.29 -6.49 -12.90
CA ASP A 250 -44.22 -6.34 -11.77
C ASP A 250 -43.94 -5.27 -10.69
N PRO A 251 -44.74 -4.18 -10.64
CA PRO A 251 -44.73 -3.20 -9.56
C PRO A 251 -45.15 -3.71 -8.16
N LEU A 252 -45.62 -4.95 -8.03
CA LEU A 252 -46.18 -5.50 -6.78
C LEU A 252 -45.24 -6.48 -6.04
N ALA A 253 -44.06 -6.80 -6.60
CA ALA A 253 -43.10 -7.73 -5.98
C ALA A 253 -42.18 -7.06 -4.94
N PHE A 254 -42.75 -6.41 -3.92
CA PHE A 254 -42.01 -5.59 -2.94
C PHE A 254 -41.10 -6.39 -1.97
N ASN A 255 -40.91 -7.71 -2.15
CA ASN A 255 -40.15 -8.56 -1.22
C ASN A 255 -39.24 -9.63 -1.87
N VAL A 256 -38.89 -9.50 -3.16
CA VAL A 256 -37.92 -10.40 -3.82
C VAL A 256 -36.51 -9.78 -3.83
N GLN A 257 -35.96 -9.55 -2.64
CA GLN A 257 -34.62 -8.96 -2.46
C GLN A 257 -33.49 -10.00 -2.38
N ARG A 258 -33.76 -11.28 -2.64
CA ARG A 258 -32.77 -12.38 -2.57
C ARG A 258 -32.80 -13.21 -3.84
N SER A 259 -31.70 -13.22 -4.60
CA SER A 259 -31.17 -14.41 -5.35
C SER A 259 -30.28 -14.13 -6.57
N CYS A 260 -30.03 -12.89 -7.01
CA CYS A 260 -29.16 -12.66 -8.19
C CYS A 260 -27.73 -13.24 -8.05
N VAL A 261 -27.25 -13.44 -6.82
CA VAL A 261 -26.01 -14.20 -6.51
C VAL A 261 -26.32 -15.49 -5.73
N SER A 262 -27.43 -15.54 -4.99
CA SER A 262 -27.82 -16.68 -4.14
C SER A 262 -28.49 -17.84 -4.88
N GLY A 263 -28.91 -17.67 -6.14
CA GLY A 263 -29.60 -18.70 -6.94
C GLY A 263 -28.75 -19.90 -7.36
N ILE A 264 -27.52 -20.02 -6.86
CA ILE A 264 -26.53 -21.05 -7.23
C ILE A 264 -26.53 -22.23 -6.24
N THR A 265 -26.99 -22.05 -4.99
CA THR A 265 -26.80 -23.03 -3.90
C THR A 265 -28.01 -23.92 -3.59
N GLN A 266 -29.03 -23.98 -4.44
CA GLN A 266 -30.21 -24.85 -4.24
C GLN A 266 -30.61 -25.66 -5.48
N LYS A 267 -29.74 -26.60 -5.90
CA LYS A 267 -30.15 -27.69 -6.81
C LYS A 267 -29.31 -28.98 -6.68
N LYS A 268 -29.05 -29.43 -5.44
CA LYS A 268 -28.57 -30.81 -5.20
C LYS A 268 -28.91 -31.37 -3.82
N MET A 269 -30.19 -31.66 -3.59
CA MET A 269 -30.62 -32.67 -2.62
C MET A 269 -31.62 -33.62 -3.28
N GLN A 270 -31.09 -34.81 -3.59
CA GLN A 270 -31.76 -36.12 -3.58
C GLN A 270 -33.14 -36.22 -4.25
N ALA A 271 -33.13 -36.65 -5.52
CA ALA A 271 -34.13 -37.61 -5.98
C ALA A 271 -33.79 -38.99 -5.39
N GLN A 272 -34.79 -39.70 -4.89
CA GLN A 272 -34.69 -41.11 -4.49
C GLN A 272 -34.59 -42.01 -5.72
N PRO A 273 -34.02 -43.22 -5.58
CA PRO A 273 -34.49 -44.40 -6.28
C PRO A 273 -35.30 -45.29 -5.33
N THR A 274 -36.30 -45.95 -5.92
CA THR A 274 -37.13 -47.04 -5.37
C THR A 274 -36.32 -48.32 -5.13
#